data_AF-A0AA97JB84-F1
#
_entry.id   AF-A0AA97JB84-F1
#
_cell.length_a   1.000
_cell.length_b   1.000
_cell.length_c   1.000
_cell.angle_alpha   90.00
_cell.angle_beta   90.00
_cell.angle_gamma   90.00
#
_symmetry.space_group_name_H-M   'P 1'
#
loop_
_entity.id
_entity.type
_entity.pdbx_description
1 polymer ?
#
loop_
_entity_poly.entity_id
_entity_poly.type
_entity_poly.pdbx_seq_one_letter_code
_entity_poly.pdbx_strand_id
1 'polypeptide(L)'
;MPSKWTSLLGWWFLFLQMVHGVTGDRPCNRKYFGRDSIVCVCNSTYCDTQAPVSVPPVGFFIKYESGKSGKRLARSQGLFQDRSFQPDLVLALEPTQQYQMVKGFGGSVTDAASINILSLTPSTQNNLLRSYFSEEGLEYNMVRTPMASCDFSTRPYTYDDWPYDYELKNFTLVEEDIKMKIPIIQRAKAMSKKPISLIASPWTSPTWMKTNNQWTGKGSLKGEAGDKIHKTWANYFVRFLDEYAKHNLTFWAVTAENEPTAGLIRNYPFQCLGFTPEQQRDFIALDLGPALANSSHKDIRLIVLDDNRVHLPFWAKVVLSEDSQARRYIHGIGLHWYLDFIAPIDDTVGITHRLFPDYFLLFTEACTGSQFWERDVILGSWDRGNQYSRSILAQVYPRGFPACGLDHPAEMSHVQFGARGCDPSRWGCCGRRPQSVWKECHLWTF
;
A
#
# COMPACT_ATOMS: atom_id res chain seq x y z
N MET A 1 -38.16 54.38 -35.49
CA MET A 1 -38.27 54.38 -34.02
C MET A 1 -38.68 52.99 -33.56
N PRO A 2 -38.17 52.44 -32.45
CA PRO A 2 -36.85 52.53 -31.77
C PRO A 2 -36.19 51.11 -31.72
N SER A 3 -34.99 50.79 -31.23
CA SER A 3 -33.73 51.44 -30.87
C SER A 3 -32.75 50.35 -30.38
N LYS A 4 -31.44 50.65 -30.42
CA LYS A 4 -30.35 50.13 -29.56
C LYS A 4 -29.58 48.86 -29.98
N TRP A 5 -28.44 49.16 -30.62
CA TRP A 5 -27.10 48.61 -30.43
C TRP A 5 -26.85 47.75 -29.18
N THR A 6 -26.29 46.55 -29.40
CA THR A 6 -25.57 45.74 -28.39
C THR A 6 -24.32 45.11 -29.00
N SER A 7 -23.18 45.72 -28.67
CA SER A 7 -21.89 45.13 -28.28
C SER A 7 -21.64 43.62 -28.59
N LEU A 8 -20.74 43.36 -29.54
CA LEU A 8 -19.98 42.11 -29.68
C LEU A 8 -18.77 42.14 -28.74
N LEU A 9 -18.77 41.30 -27.70
CA LEU A 9 -17.61 41.04 -26.85
C LEU A 9 -17.31 39.53 -26.90
N GLY A 10 -16.38 39.17 -27.78
CA GLY A 10 -15.79 37.83 -27.83
C GLY A 10 -14.82 37.67 -26.65
N TRP A 11 -15.14 36.75 -25.74
CA TRP A 11 -14.23 36.31 -24.69
C TRP A 11 -13.29 35.25 -25.24
N TRP A 12 -12.05 35.65 -25.51
CA TRP A 12 -10.92 34.74 -25.68
C TRP A 12 -10.48 34.25 -24.29
N PHE A 13 -10.80 33.01 -23.96
CA PHE A 13 -10.19 32.32 -22.81
C PHE A 13 -8.76 31.91 -23.18
N LEU A 14 -7.79 32.72 -22.74
CA LEU A 14 -6.38 32.33 -22.67
C LEU A 14 -6.22 31.27 -21.59
N PHE A 15 -6.06 30.00 -22.00
CA PHE A 15 -5.48 28.97 -21.14
C PHE A 15 -4.01 29.36 -20.88
N LEU A 16 -3.76 30.05 -19.76
CA LEU A 16 -2.43 30.12 -19.19
C LEU A 16 -2.08 28.71 -18.69
N GLN A 17 -1.39 27.94 -19.52
CA GLN A 17 -0.56 26.85 -19.02
C GLN A 17 0.53 27.50 -18.16
N MET A 18 0.33 27.49 -16.84
CA MET A 18 1.45 27.69 -15.92
C MET A 18 2.42 26.54 -16.15
N VAL A 19 3.44 26.81 -16.96
CA VAL A 19 4.68 26.04 -16.98
C VAL A 19 5.24 26.14 -15.57
N HIS A 20 4.99 25.11 -14.76
CA HIS A 20 5.59 24.99 -13.44
C HIS A 20 7.09 24.81 -13.70
N GLY A 21 7.87 25.87 -13.45
CA GLY A 21 9.32 25.78 -13.51
C GLY A 21 9.78 24.64 -12.62
N VAL A 22 10.63 23.76 -13.15
CA VAL A 22 11.30 22.71 -12.40
C VAL A 22 12.07 23.39 -11.28
N THR A 23 11.60 23.25 -10.05
CA THR A 23 12.33 23.78 -8.89
C THR A 23 13.45 22.81 -8.58
N GLY A 24 14.70 23.29 -8.63
CA GLY A 24 15.88 22.45 -8.37
C GLY A 24 15.86 21.81 -6.97
N ASP A 25 16.81 20.91 -6.71
CA ASP A 25 16.98 20.21 -5.42
C ASP A 25 16.82 21.14 -4.22
N ARG A 26 15.83 20.89 -3.36
CA ARG A 26 15.67 21.55 -2.06
C ARG A 26 16.08 20.58 -0.95
N PRO A 27 17.02 20.94 -0.07
CA PRO A 27 17.52 20.00 0.93
C PRO A 27 16.50 19.73 2.04
N CYS A 28 16.60 18.57 2.68
CA CYS A 28 15.84 18.23 3.89
C CYS A 28 16.01 19.29 4.99
N ASN A 29 14.89 19.86 5.46
CA ASN A 29 14.87 20.69 6.66
C ASN A 29 14.84 19.80 7.92
N ARG A 30 16.03 19.51 8.45
CA ARG A 30 16.23 18.44 9.43
C ARG A 30 15.66 18.80 10.80
N LYS A 31 14.91 17.87 11.40
CA LYS A 31 14.51 17.94 12.81
C LYS A 31 14.75 16.61 13.53
N TYR A 32 15.39 16.69 14.69
CA TYR A 32 15.66 15.55 15.55
C TYR A 32 14.63 15.47 16.69
N PHE A 33 14.09 14.29 16.95
CA PHE A 33 13.07 14.05 17.97
C PHE A 33 13.56 13.12 19.10
N GLY A 34 14.88 13.00 19.30
CA GLY A 34 15.44 12.19 20.39
C GLY A 34 15.44 10.68 20.13
N ARG A 35 15.51 10.26 18.86
CA ARG A 35 15.46 8.87 18.40
C ARG A 35 16.68 8.52 17.54
N ASP A 36 16.55 7.62 16.57
CA ASP A 36 17.70 7.05 15.85
C ASP A 36 18.27 7.98 14.76
N SER A 37 17.44 8.86 14.20
CA SER A 37 17.79 9.80 13.13
C SER A 37 16.82 11.00 13.08
N ILE A 38 16.89 11.79 12.01
CA ILE A 38 16.10 13.00 11.77
C ILE A 38 14.88 12.74 10.87
N VAL A 39 13.89 13.62 10.94
CA VAL A 39 12.84 13.77 9.90
C VAL A 39 13.10 15.02 9.07
N CYS A 40 12.49 15.10 7.89
CA CYS A 40 12.48 16.29 7.05
C CYS A 40 11.16 17.04 7.24
N VAL A 41 11.24 18.29 7.69
CA VAL A 41 10.07 19.11 8.02
C VAL A 41 9.59 19.86 6.79
N CYS A 42 8.34 19.61 6.41
CA CYS A 42 7.63 20.36 5.37
C CYS A 42 6.52 21.21 5.98
N ASN A 43 6.20 22.32 5.31
CA ASN A 43 5.09 23.21 5.63
C ASN A 43 4.49 23.80 4.34
N SER A 44 3.71 24.88 4.45
CA SER A 44 3.03 25.50 3.30
C SER A 44 3.97 26.18 2.30
N THR A 45 5.18 26.57 2.70
CA THR A 45 6.15 27.32 1.88
C THR A 45 7.44 26.55 1.58
N TYR A 46 7.66 25.43 2.28
CA TYR A 46 8.87 24.64 2.18
C TYR A 46 8.59 23.13 2.24
N CYS A 47 9.19 22.39 1.32
CA CYS A 47 9.40 20.95 1.43
C CYS A 47 10.66 20.59 0.63
N ASP A 48 11.36 19.54 1.04
CA ASP A 48 12.48 19.03 0.26
C ASP A 48 12.02 18.38 -1.04
N THR A 49 12.83 18.54 -2.08
CA THR A 49 12.56 18.06 -3.45
C THR A 49 13.82 17.42 -4.02
N GLN A 50 13.61 16.54 -4.99
CA GLN A 50 14.68 15.94 -5.79
C GLN A 50 14.63 16.50 -7.22
N ALA A 51 15.78 16.70 -7.83
CA ALA A 51 15.88 16.97 -9.25
C ALA A 51 15.46 15.70 -10.03
N PRO A 52 14.73 15.83 -11.15
CA PRO A 52 14.32 14.69 -11.95
C PRO A 52 15.50 13.77 -12.31
N VAL A 53 15.28 12.46 -12.22
CA VAL A 53 16.31 11.47 -12.54
C VAL A 53 16.64 11.53 -14.03
N SER A 54 17.94 11.62 -14.34
CA SER A 54 18.46 11.66 -15.71
C SER A 54 19.61 10.68 -15.87
N VAL A 55 19.74 10.09 -17.07
CA VAL A 55 20.83 9.17 -17.38
C VAL A 55 22.12 9.99 -17.55
N PRO A 56 23.20 9.68 -16.82
CA PRO A 56 24.47 10.40 -16.96
C PRO A 56 25.18 10.03 -18.28
N PRO A 57 26.16 10.83 -18.74
CA PRO A 57 26.98 10.47 -19.89
C PRO A 57 27.68 9.11 -19.71
N VAL A 58 27.97 8.43 -20.83
CA VAL A 58 28.68 7.15 -20.83
C VAL A 58 29.99 7.25 -20.04
N GLY A 59 30.26 6.27 -19.18
CA GLY A 59 31.42 6.26 -18.27
C GLY A 59 31.16 6.85 -16.89
N PHE A 60 29.99 7.44 -16.65
CA PHE A 60 29.59 7.98 -15.34
C PHE A 60 28.42 7.23 -14.72
N PHE A 61 28.31 7.31 -13.40
CA PHE A 61 27.14 6.86 -12.65
C PHE A 61 26.65 7.94 -11.68
N ILE A 62 25.36 7.92 -11.36
CA ILE A 62 24.76 8.77 -10.32
C ILE A 62 24.50 7.90 -9.09
N LYS A 63 24.83 8.42 -7.92
CA LYS A 63 24.59 7.78 -6.62
C LYS A 63 23.69 8.67 -5.77
N TYR A 64 22.62 8.09 -5.24
CA TYR A 64 21.77 8.70 -4.23
C TYR A 64 22.05 8.04 -2.88
N GLU A 65 22.36 8.84 -1.86
CA GLU A 65 22.77 8.33 -0.56
C GLU A 65 21.86 8.85 0.56
N SER A 66 21.25 7.92 1.29
CA SER A 66 20.58 8.19 2.55
C SER A 66 21.34 7.51 3.69
N GLY A 67 21.49 8.19 4.83
CA GLY A 67 22.24 7.65 5.96
C GLY A 67 21.65 8.06 7.31
N LYS A 68 21.89 7.23 8.34
CA LYS A 68 21.46 7.47 9.72
C LYS A 68 21.92 8.84 10.25
N SER A 69 23.10 9.30 9.82
CA SER A 69 23.67 10.61 10.14
C SER A 69 22.92 11.82 9.56
N GLY A 70 21.93 11.61 8.69
CA GLY A 70 21.04 12.68 8.21
C GLY A 70 21.13 13.02 6.71
N LYS A 71 21.93 12.29 5.93
CA LYS A 71 21.83 12.35 4.46
C LYS A 71 20.46 11.80 4.02
N ARG A 72 19.84 12.46 3.03
CA ARG A 72 18.50 12.12 2.51
C ARG A 72 18.55 12.24 1.00
N LEU A 73 18.61 11.09 0.32
CA LEU A 73 18.76 10.96 -1.14
C LEU A 73 19.81 11.94 -1.70
N ALA A 74 20.93 12.09 -1.00
CA ALA A 74 21.96 13.03 -1.40
C ALA A 74 22.57 12.58 -2.74
N ARG A 75 22.36 13.36 -3.79
CA ARG A 75 22.85 13.07 -5.14
C ARG A 75 24.35 13.36 -5.24
N SER A 76 25.08 12.43 -5.86
CA SER A 76 26.49 12.54 -6.22
C SER A 76 26.75 11.82 -7.54
N GLN A 77 27.89 12.10 -8.18
CA GLN A 77 28.29 11.47 -9.44
C GLN A 77 29.69 10.89 -9.30
N GLY A 78 29.93 9.74 -9.94
CA GLY A 78 31.24 9.10 -10.02
C GLY A 78 31.57 8.63 -11.43
N LEU A 79 32.82 8.22 -11.64
CA LEU A 79 33.28 7.60 -12.88
C LEU A 79 33.48 6.10 -12.69
N PHE A 80 33.15 5.33 -13.72
CA PHE A 80 33.62 3.96 -13.83
C PHE A 80 35.13 3.94 -14.05
N GLN A 81 35.83 3.09 -13.31
CA GLN A 81 37.27 2.90 -13.43
C GLN A 81 37.55 1.58 -14.16
N ASP A 82 38.59 1.55 -14.99
CA ASP A 82 39.16 0.30 -15.46
C ASP A 82 39.79 -0.45 -14.29
N ARG A 83 39.81 -1.79 -14.34
CA ARG A 83 40.13 -2.75 -13.24
C ARG A 83 41.56 -2.66 -12.65
N SER A 84 42.07 -1.48 -12.34
CA SER A 84 43.42 -1.26 -11.80
C SER A 84 43.54 -1.54 -10.31
N PHE A 85 42.46 -1.98 -9.64
CA PHE A 85 42.43 -2.30 -8.22
C PHE A 85 41.73 -3.64 -7.96
N GLN A 86 42.18 -4.37 -6.96
CA GLN A 86 41.48 -5.56 -6.44
C GLN A 86 40.67 -5.16 -5.20
N PRO A 87 39.35 -4.96 -5.32
CA PRO A 87 38.51 -4.63 -4.17
C PRO A 87 38.21 -5.86 -3.31
N ASP A 88 37.98 -5.62 -2.01
CA ASP A 88 37.62 -6.67 -1.04
C ASP A 88 36.23 -7.28 -1.32
N LEU A 89 35.32 -6.52 -1.94
CA LEU A 89 33.98 -6.95 -2.34
C LEU A 89 33.68 -6.50 -3.77
N VAL A 90 33.28 -7.45 -4.61
CA VAL A 90 32.80 -7.19 -5.98
C VAL A 90 31.35 -7.63 -6.09
N LEU A 91 30.47 -6.70 -6.46
CA LEU A 91 29.11 -7.00 -6.91
C LEU A 91 29.09 -6.93 -8.43
N ALA A 92 29.01 -8.08 -9.09
CA ALA A 92 28.97 -8.18 -10.55
C ALA A 92 27.52 -8.27 -11.05
N LEU A 93 27.15 -7.41 -12.00
CA LEU A 93 25.87 -7.46 -12.68
C LEU A 93 25.93 -8.47 -13.82
N GLU A 94 24.93 -9.35 -13.93
CA GLU A 94 24.77 -10.29 -15.05
C GLU A 94 23.52 -9.92 -15.87
N PRO A 95 23.65 -9.12 -16.95
CA PRO A 95 22.50 -8.62 -17.70
C PRO A 95 21.71 -9.69 -18.46
N THR A 96 22.30 -10.86 -18.72
CA THR A 96 21.60 -11.95 -19.42
C THR A 96 20.66 -12.75 -18.51
N GLN A 97 20.81 -12.65 -17.19
CA GLN A 97 19.91 -13.27 -16.22
C GLN A 97 18.77 -12.32 -15.88
N GLN A 98 17.61 -12.58 -16.49
CA GLN A 98 16.40 -11.78 -16.28
C GLN A 98 15.45 -12.46 -15.30
N TYR A 99 14.69 -11.65 -14.57
CA TYR A 99 13.74 -12.07 -13.56
C TYR A 99 12.39 -11.37 -13.78
N GLN A 100 11.64 -11.07 -12.72
CA GLN A 100 10.35 -10.42 -12.79
C GLN A 100 10.42 -8.98 -13.31
N MET A 101 9.34 -8.55 -13.95
CA MET A 101 9.09 -7.14 -14.25
C MET A 101 8.49 -6.45 -13.02
N VAL A 102 9.02 -5.30 -12.64
CA VAL A 102 8.50 -4.52 -11.51
C VAL A 102 7.27 -3.72 -11.93
N LYS A 103 6.13 -3.98 -11.28
CA LYS A 103 4.88 -3.26 -11.56
C LYS A 103 4.93 -1.81 -11.05
N GLY A 104 5.45 -1.59 -9.85
CA GLY A 104 5.50 -0.27 -9.25
C GLY A 104 5.67 -0.26 -7.74
N PHE A 105 5.57 0.94 -7.16
CA PHE A 105 5.63 1.22 -5.73
C PHE A 105 4.59 2.30 -5.38
N GLY A 106 4.06 2.26 -4.16
CA GLY A 106 2.92 3.09 -3.81
C GLY A 106 2.52 3.09 -2.35
N GLY A 107 1.26 3.44 -2.10
CA GLY A 107 0.58 3.02 -0.88
C GLY A 107 -0.87 3.42 -0.82
N SER A 108 -1.44 3.44 0.39
CA SER A 108 -2.89 3.39 0.55
C SER A 108 -3.51 4.75 0.82
N VAL A 109 -4.56 5.09 0.07
CA VAL A 109 -5.43 6.23 0.35
C VAL A 109 -6.61 5.73 1.19
N THR A 110 -6.36 5.56 2.49
CA THR A 110 -7.38 5.24 3.49
C THR A 110 -8.18 6.47 3.91
N ASP A 111 -9.25 6.30 4.69
CA ASP A 111 -9.99 7.41 5.27
C ASP A 111 -9.08 8.25 6.18
N ALA A 112 -8.31 7.61 7.07
CA ALA A 112 -7.36 8.30 7.95
C ALA A 112 -6.28 9.05 7.17
N ALA A 113 -5.71 8.44 6.12
CA ALA A 113 -4.77 9.11 5.22
C ALA A 113 -5.39 10.39 4.64
N SER A 114 -6.61 10.26 4.13
CA SER A 114 -7.33 11.35 3.48
C SER A 114 -7.70 12.47 4.45
N ILE A 115 -8.18 12.14 5.65
CA ILE A 115 -8.48 13.10 6.72
C ILE A 115 -7.21 13.88 7.10
N ASN A 116 -6.10 13.20 7.30
CA ASN A 116 -4.84 13.83 7.68
C ASN A 116 -4.32 14.77 6.59
N ILE A 117 -4.37 14.34 5.32
CA ILE A 117 -4.00 15.19 4.18
C ILE A 117 -4.89 16.44 4.17
N LEU A 118 -6.21 16.27 4.21
CA LEU A 118 -7.17 17.37 4.09
C LEU A 118 -7.16 18.33 5.29
N SER A 119 -6.66 17.89 6.45
CA SER A 119 -6.47 18.77 7.63
C SER A 119 -5.37 19.82 7.43
N LEU A 120 -4.47 19.62 6.45
CA LEU A 120 -3.39 20.54 6.14
C LEU A 120 -3.88 21.72 5.27
N THR A 121 -3.14 22.83 5.25
CA THR A 121 -3.42 23.93 4.30
C THR A 121 -3.26 23.46 2.84
N PRO A 122 -3.98 24.03 1.85
CA PRO A 122 -3.88 23.60 0.45
C PRO A 122 -2.45 23.53 -0.10
N SER A 123 -1.59 24.48 0.25
CA SER A 123 -0.18 24.49 -0.19
C SER A 123 0.62 23.35 0.45
N THR A 124 0.40 23.05 1.74
CA THR A 124 1.04 21.92 2.40
C THR A 124 0.54 20.59 1.84
N GLN A 125 -0.75 20.47 1.52
CA GLN A 125 -1.30 19.30 0.82
C GLN A 125 -0.60 19.07 -0.52
N ASN A 126 -0.43 20.14 -1.30
CA ASN A 126 0.28 20.06 -2.58
C ASN A 126 1.72 19.62 -2.40
N ASN A 127 2.46 20.17 -1.43
CA ASN A 127 3.83 19.74 -1.15
C ASN A 127 3.88 18.25 -0.81
N LEU A 128 3.01 17.78 0.08
CA LEU A 128 2.94 16.37 0.48
C LEU A 128 2.63 15.45 -0.72
N LEU A 129 1.62 15.76 -1.52
CA LEU A 129 1.26 14.94 -2.68
C LEU A 129 2.38 14.95 -3.74
N ARG A 130 3.05 16.09 -3.95
CA ARG A 130 4.21 16.18 -4.84
C ARG A 130 5.37 15.32 -4.37
N SER A 131 5.65 15.27 -3.07
CA SER A 131 6.70 14.42 -2.50
C SER A 131 6.51 12.94 -2.86
N TYR A 132 5.26 12.47 -2.97
CA TYR A 132 4.99 11.08 -3.36
C TYR A 132 4.87 10.88 -4.86
N PHE A 133 4.11 11.72 -5.57
CA PHE A 133 3.65 11.39 -6.92
C PHE A 133 4.35 12.14 -8.05
N SER A 134 5.00 13.27 -7.76
CA SER A 134 5.65 14.08 -8.80
C SER A 134 7.09 13.62 -9.07
N GLU A 135 7.67 14.06 -10.19
CA GLU A 135 9.10 13.87 -10.51
C GLU A 135 10.06 14.61 -9.58
N GLU A 136 9.56 15.59 -8.83
CA GLU A 136 10.34 16.26 -7.79
C GLU A 136 10.32 15.48 -6.47
N GLY A 137 9.68 14.31 -6.45
CA GLY A 137 9.50 13.43 -5.30
C GLY A 137 9.89 11.98 -5.60
N LEU A 138 9.10 11.04 -5.09
CA LEU A 138 9.36 9.59 -5.18
C LEU A 138 8.73 8.91 -6.40
N GLU A 139 7.95 9.64 -7.22
CA GLU A 139 7.28 9.13 -8.42
C GLU A 139 6.45 7.84 -8.20
N TYR A 140 5.69 7.76 -7.12
CA TYR A 140 4.77 6.64 -6.88
C TYR A 140 3.82 6.46 -8.04
N ASN A 141 3.66 5.19 -8.46
CA ASN A 141 2.83 4.80 -9.60
C ASN A 141 1.79 3.74 -9.22
N MET A 142 1.62 3.46 -7.93
CA MET A 142 0.58 2.56 -7.41
C MET A 142 -0.15 3.23 -6.25
N VAL A 143 -1.47 3.02 -6.18
CA VAL A 143 -2.29 3.46 -5.05
C VAL A 143 -3.27 2.36 -4.69
N ARG A 144 -3.26 1.93 -3.42
CA ARG A 144 -4.29 1.04 -2.86
C ARG A 144 -5.43 1.88 -2.30
N THR A 145 -6.67 1.42 -2.43
CA THR A 145 -7.86 2.14 -1.99
C THR A 145 -8.83 1.16 -1.35
N PRO A 146 -9.16 1.32 -0.06
CA PRO A 146 -10.20 0.52 0.57
C PRO A 146 -11.54 0.66 -0.13
N MET A 147 -12.22 -0.47 -0.34
CA MET A 147 -13.64 -0.48 -0.69
C MET A 147 -14.43 -0.31 0.60
N ALA A 148 -14.97 0.90 0.80
CA ALA A 148 -15.59 1.38 2.02
C ALA A 148 -14.64 1.48 3.23
N SER A 149 -15.12 1.15 4.44
CA SER A 149 -14.37 1.35 5.68
C SER A 149 -13.36 0.24 6.00
N CYS A 150 -12.31 0.62 6.72
CA CYS A 150 -11.31 -0.29 7.32
C CYS A 150 -11.05 0.11 8.78
N ASP A 151 -10.05 -0.47 9.41
CA ASP A 151 -9.55 -0.09 10.73
C ASP A 151 -8.98 1.34 10.77
N PHE A 152 -8.52 1.87 9.63
CA PHE A 152 -8.15 3.28 9.42
C PHE A 152 -9.33 4.18 9.03
N SER A 153 -10.55 3.82 9.42
CA SER A 153 -11.75 4.65 9.28
C SER A 153 -12.26 5.10 10.65
N THR A 154 -12.89 6.28 10.70
CA THR A 154 -13.45 6.83 11.95
C THR A 154 -14.79 6.21 12.34
N ARG A 155 -15.41 5.45 11.43
CA ARG A 155 -16.65 4.69 11.64
C ARG A 155 -16.69 3.47 10.71
N PRO A 156 -17.40 2.39 11.07
CA PRO A 156 -17.70 1.31 10.14
C PRO A 156 -18.81 1.72 9.17
N TYR A 157 -18.66 1.35 7.89
CA TYR A 157 -19.67 1.49 6.84
C TYR A 157 -19.36 0.59 5.65
N THR A 158 -20.39 0.25 4.87
CA THR A 158 -20.26 -0.21 3.48
C THR A 158 -20.92 0.76 2.52
N TYR A 159 -21.01 0.37 1.25
CA TYR A 159 -21.76 1.09 0.24
C TYR A 159 -23.22 0.66 0.16
N ASP A 160 -23.62 -0.44 0.83
CA ASP A 160 -24.98 -0.98 0.77
C ASP A 160 -25.45 -1.56 2.12
N ASP A 161 -25.60 -0.66 3.09
CA ASP A 161 -26.02 -1.02 4.45
C ASP A 161 -27.55 -1.22 4.60
N TRP A 162 -28.30 -1.14 3.50
CA TRP A 162 -29.73 -1.44 3.50
C TRP A 162 -29.96 -2.95 3.56
N PRO A 163 -30.66 -3.48 4.58
CA PRO A 163 -30.81 -4.92 4.75
C PRO A 163 -31.45 -5.60 3.54
N TYR A 164 -30.83 -6.68 3.08
CA TYR A 164 -31.36 -7.56 2.04
C TYR A 164 -31.54 -6.89 0.67
N ASP A 165 -30.76 -5.85 0.36
CA ASP A 165 -30.74 -5.22 -0.96
C ASP A 165 -29.92 -6.02 -1.98
N TYR A 166 -30.46 -7.18 -2.37
CA TYR A 166 -29.78 -8.08 -3.31
C TYR A 166 -29.54 -7.49 -4.70
N GLU A 167 -30.28 -6.45 -5.07
CA GLU A 167 -30.19 -5.77 -6.36
C GLU A 167 -29.25 -4.55 -6.31
N LEU A 168 -28.68 -4.24 -5.13
CA LEU A 168 -27.77 -3.10 -4.90
C LEU A 168 -28.39 -1.76 -5.31
N LYS A 169 -29.72 -1.61 -5.13
CA LYS A 169 -30.47 -0.40 -5.51
C LYS A 169 -30.07 0.82 -4.68
N ASN A 170 -29.70 0.60 -3.43
CA ASN A 170 -29.27 1.61 -2.47
C ASN A 170 -27.74 1.71 -2.37
N PHE A 171 -27.00 1.02 -3.26
CA PHE A 171 -25.55 1.15 -3.31
C PHE A 171 -25.18 2.61 -3.60
N THR A 172 -24.42 3.20 -2.69
CA THR A 172 -23.89 4.57 -2.85
C THR A 172 -22.48 4.68 -2.30
N LEU A 173 -21.64 5.41 -3.03
CA LEU A 173 -20.41 5.95 -2.44
C LEU A 173 -20.78 6.95 -1.35
N VAL A 174 -19.97 7.01 -0.31
CA VAL A 174 -20.19 7.92 0.83
C VAL A 174 -19.24 9.11 0.77
N GLU A 175 -19.38 10.03 1.73
CA GLU A 175 -18.62 11.27 1.78
C GLU A 175 -17.10 11.03 1.87
N GLU A 176 -16.69 9.94 2.52
CA GLU A 176 -15.30 9.51 2.59
C GLU A 176 -14.69 9.26 1.20
N ASP A 177 -15.46 8.73 0.26
CA ASP A 177 -15.02 8.57 -1.13
C ASP A 177 -15.11 9.88 -1.91
N ILE A 178 -16.30 10.50 -1.93
CA ILE A 178 -16.64 11.61 -2.82
C ILE A 178 -15.88 12.89 -2.47
N LYS A 179 -15.74 13.20 -1.17
CA LYS A 179 -15.09 14.43 -0.70
C LYS A 179 -13.61 14.23 -0.36
N MET A 180 -13.16 13.00 -0.13
CA MET A 180 -11.79 12.75 0.32
C MET A 180 -10.96 11.87 -0.64
N LYS A 181 -11.23 10.57 -0.72
CA LYS A 181 -10.37 9.62 -1.44
C LYS A 181 -10.29 9.95 -2.94
N ILE A 182 -11.43 10.15 -3.60
CA ILE A 182 -11.51 10.41 -5.05
C ILE A 182 -10.76 11.71 -5.42
N PRO A 183 -11.03 12.87 -4.78
CA PRO A 183 -10.27 14.10 -5.07
C PRO A 183 -8.77 13.97 -4.84
N ILE A 184 -8.33 13.24 -3.81
CA ILE A 184 -6.90 13.02 -3.54
C ILE A 184 -6.27 12.16 -4.65
N ILE A 185 -6.91 11.07 -5.05
CA ILE A 185 -6.42 10.19 -6.12
C ILE A 185 -6.35 10.95 -7.46
N GLN A 186 -7.35 11.77 -7.77
CA GLN A 186 -7.33 12.60 -8.98
C GLN A 186 -6.17 13.61 -8.97
N ARG A 187 -5.89 14.25 -7.82
CA ARG A 187 -4.73 15.13 -7.67
C ARG A 187 -3.41 14.39 -7.81
N ALA A 188 -3.28 13.20 -7.22
CA ALA A 188 -2.11 12.35 -7.37
C ALA A 188 -1.86 12.01 -8.85
N LYS A 189 -2.91 11.58 -9.58
CA LYS A 189 -2.83 11.29 -11.02
C LYS A 189 -2.42 12.51 -11.84
N ALA A 190 -2.94 13.69 -11.50
CA ALA A 190 -2.60 14.93 -12.21
C ALA A 190 -1.15 15.40 -11.96
N MET A 191 -0.54 15.01 -10.84
CA MET A 191 0.84 15.36 -10.49
C MET A 191 1.88 14.36 -11.02
N SER A 192 1.45 13.15 -11.37
CA SER A 192 2.35 12.10 -11.83
C SER A 192 2.57 12.16 -13.34
N LYS A 193 3.83 12.01 -13.77
CA LYS A 193 4.16 11.81 -15.18
C LYS A 193 3.92 10.38 -15.66
N LYS A 194 3.91 9.41 -14.75
CA LYS A 194 3.69 8.00 -15.05
C LYS A 194 2.23 7.63 -14.74
N PRO A 195 1.62 6.70 -15.50
CA PRO A 195 0.29 6.21 -15.16
C PRO A 195 0.27 5.58 -13.76
N ILE A 196 -0.62 6.06 -12.89
CA ILE A 196 -0.86 5.46 -11.58
C ILE A 196 -1.83 4.28 -11.73
N SER A 197 -1.41 3.11 -11.27
CA SER A 197 -2.24 1.91 -11.17
C SER A 197 -3.00 1.90 -9.85
N LEU A 198 -4.33 1.86 -9.89
CA LEU A 198 -5.16 1.76 -8.69
C LEU A 198 -5.45 0.29 -8.36
N ILE A 199 -5.40 -0.05 -7.07
CA ILE A 199 -5.78 -1.35 -6.51
C ILE A 199 -6.88 -1.14 -5.50
N ALA A 200 -7.95 -1.93 -5.55
CA ALA A 200 -9.02 -1.90 -4.56
C ALA A 200 -9.12 -3.20 -3.77
N SER A 201 -9.44 -3.08 -2.48
CA SER A 201 -9.56 -4.22 -1.56
C SER A 201 -10.71 -3.95 -0.59
N PRO A 202 -11.69 -4.84 -0.42
CA PRO A 202 -12.68 -4.73 0.64
C PRO A 202 -12.17 -5.36 1.94
N TRP A 203 -12.58 -4.81 3.08
CA TRP A 203 -12.36 -5.39 4.41
C TRP A 203 -13.57 -6.15 4.93
N THR A 204 -14.78 -5.82 4.46
CA THR A 204 -16.01 -6.47 4.89
C THR A 204 -17.12 -6.25 3.88
N SER A 205 -18.00 -7.24 3.74
CA SER A 205 -19.30 -7.06 3.08
C SER A 205 -20.28 -6.32 3.99
N PRO A 206 -21.43 -5.85 3.45
CA PRO A 206 -22.57 -5.44 4.25
C PRO A 206 -22.92 -6.49 5.31
N THR A 207 -23.27 -6.05 6.51
CA THR A 207 -23.48 -6.95 7.66
C THR A 207 -24.61 -7.95 7.43
N TRP A 208 -25.65 -7.55 6.68
CA TRP A 208 -26.78 -8.43 6.37
C TRP A 208 -26.38 -9.64 5.49
N MET A 209 -25.23 -9.57 4.78
CA MET A 209 -24.66 -10.68 4.02
C MET A 209 -23.85 -11.66 4.88
N LYS A 210 -23.49 -11.29 6.12
CA LYS A 210 -22.53 -12.02 6.96
C LYS A 210 -23.20 -12.95 7.96
N THR A 211 -22.62 -14.12 8.20
CA THR A 211 -23.13 -15.13 9.15
C THR A 211 -23.27 -14.61 10.58
N ASN A 212 -22.43 -13.66 10.99
CA ASN A 212 -22.48 -13.05 12.31
C ASN A 212 -23.30 -11.74 12.37
N ASN A 213 -23.74 -11.21 11.23
CA ASN A 213 -24.37 -9.87 11.12
C ASN A 213 -23.55 -8.74 11.76
N GLN A 214 -22.21 -8.86 11.77
CA GLN A 214 -21.32 -7.87 12.39
C GLN A 214 -20.21 -7.45 11.44
N TRP A 215 -19.72 -6.24 11.63
CA TRP A 215 -18.55 -5.69 10.94
C TRP A 215 -17.28 -6.48 11.27
N THR A 216 -17.13 -6.84 12.54
CA THR A 216 -15.92 -7.43 13.13
C THR A 216 -16.19 -8.84 13.66
N GLY A 217 -15.12 -9.52 14.10
CA GLY A 217 -15.18 -10.87 14.64
C GLY A 217 -15.41 -11.95 13.59
N LYS A 218 -15.46 -13.22 14.03
CA LYS A 218 -15.59 -14.36 13.12
C LYS A 218 -16.91 -14.30 12.35
N GLY A 219 -16.83 -14.21 11.03
CA GLY A 219 -17.97 -14.13 10.14
C GLY A 219 -17.56 -14.21 8.68
N SER A 220 -18.23 -15.08 7.93
CA SER A 220 -18.12 -15.26 6.49
C SER A 220 -19.41 -14.81 5.80
N LEU A 221 -19.46 -14.85 4.46
CA LEU A 221 -20.73 -14.74 3.75
C LEU A 221 -21.69 -15.85 4.18
N LYS A 222 -22.99 -15.52 4.20
CA LYS A 222 -24.07 -16.50 4.39
C LYS A 222 -24.23 -17.36 3.13
N GLY A 223 -24.59 -18.62 3.35
CA GLY A 223 -24.85 -19.57 2.27
C GLY A 223 -23.56 -20.07 1.65
N GLU A 224 -23.61 -20.38 0.36
CA GLU A 224 -22.51 -21.02 -0.38
C GLU A 224 -22.28 -20.31 -1.73
N ALA A 225 -21.07 -20.44 -2.27
CA ALA A 225 -20.73 -19.87 -3.57
C ALA A 225 -21.72 -20.30 -4.68
N GLY A 226 -22.05 -19.38 -5.58
CA GLY A 226 -23.09 -19.55 -6.60
C GLY A 226 -24.49 -19.15 -6.15
N ASP A 227 -24.73 -18.90 -4.86
CA ASP A 227 -26.02 -18.48 -4.33
C ASP A 227 -26.30 -16.97 -4.53
N LYS A 228 -27.45 -16.52 -4.03
CA LYS A 228 -27.87 -15.12 -4.16
C LYS A 228 -26.96 -14.15 -3.39
N ILE A 229 -26.45 -14.54 -2.22
CA ILE A 229 -25.60 -13.68 -1.39
C ILE A 229 -24.24 -13.48 -2.04
N HIS A 230 -23.60 -14.57 -2.49
CA HIS A 230 -22.29 -14.52 -3.13
C HIS A 230 -22.35 -13.78 -4.47
N LYS A 231 -23.42 -13.98 -5.26
CA LYS A 231 -23.67 -13.19 -6.47
C LYS A 231 -23.86 -11.71 -6.19
N THR A 232 -24.62 -11.36 -5.14
CA THR A 232 -24.76 -9.95 -4.75
C THR A 232 -23.41 -9.37 -4.32
N TRP A 233 -22.60 -10.11 -3.56
CA TRP A 233 -21.25 -9.66 -3.19
C TRP A 233 -20.34 -9.48 -4.41
N ALA A 234 -20.35 -10.39 -5.38
CA ALA A 234 -19.62 -10.22 -6.64
C ALA A 234 -20.10 -8.98 -7.42
N ASN A 235 -21.40 -8.73 -7.48
CA ASN A 235 -21.96 -7.53 -8.11
C ASN A 235 -21.62 -6.24 -7.36
N TYR A 236 -21.36 -6.32 -6.05
CA TYR A 236 -20.89 -5.18 -5.24
C TYR A 236 -19.53 -4.69 -5.73
N PHE A 237 -18.62 -5.60 -6.13
CA PHE A 237 -17.35 -5.22 -6.76
C PHE A 237 -17.58 -4.50 -8.09
N VAL A 238 -18.42 -5.07 -8.97
CA VAL A 238 -18.73 -4.44 -10.27
C VAL A 238 -19.34 -3.06 -10.06
N ARG A 239 -20.27 -2.92 -9.11
CA ARG A 239 -20.91 -1.64 -8.80
C ARG A 239 -19.93 -0.62 -8.25
N PHE A 240 -19.00 -1.03 -7.38
CA PHE A 240 -17.90 -0.16 -6.93
C PHE A 240 -17.07 0.37 -8.10
N LEU A 241 -16.67 -0.51 -9.02
CA LEU A 241 -15.89 -0.13 -10.20
C LEU A 241 -16.68 0.82 -11.13
N ASP A 242 -17.97 0.57 -11.32
CA ASP A 242 -18.87 1.46 -12.07
C ASP A 242 -18.95 2.85 -11.44
N GLU A 243 -19.14 2.94 -10.12
CA GLU A 243 -19.26 4.23 -9.44
C GLU A 243 -17.94 5.02 -9.49
N TYR A 244 -16.78 4.38 -9.26
CA TYR A 244 -15.48 5.06 -9.40
C TYR A 244 -15.18 5.46 -10.86
N ALA A 245 -15.62 4.68 -11.84
CA ALA A 245 -15.47 5.02 -13.25
C ALA A 245 -16.22 6.32 -13.63
N LYS A 246 -17.36 6.63 -12.99
CA LYS A 246 -18.07 7.92 -13.16
C LYS A 246 -17.23 9.12 -12.73
N HIS A 247 -16.23 8.90 -11.88
CA HIS A 247 -15.25 9.90 -11.45
C HIS A 247 -13.94 9.83 -12.25
N ASN A 248 -13.92 9.17 -13.41
CA ASN A 248 -12.74 8.96 -14.27
C ASN A 248 -11.59 8.23 -13.55
N LEU A 249 -11.91 7.37 -12.59
CA LEU A 249 -10.96 6.51 -11.91
C LEU A 249 -11.23 5.05 -12.29
N THR A 250 -10.28 4.46 -13.00
CA THR A 250 -10.29 3.04 -13.36
C THR A 250 -9.24 2.30 -12.54
N PHE A 251 -9.55 1.05 -12.20
CA PHE A 251 -8.67 0.19 -11.41
C PHE A 251 -7.86 -0.73 -12.29
N TRP A 252 -6.59 -0.93 -11.93
CA TRP A 252 -5.74 -1.95 -12.53
C TRP A 252 -6.05 -3.32 -11.93
N ALA A 253 -6.30 -3.38 -10.62
CA ALA A 253 -6.57 -4.63 -9.92
C ALA A 253 -7.58 -4.48 -8.79
N VAL A 254 -8.20 -5.59 -8.42
CA VAL A 254 -8.90 -5.78 -7.15
C VAL A 254 -8.35 -7.00 -6.43
N THR A 255 -8.35 -6.98 -5.10
CA THR A 255 -8.10 -8.17 -4.28
C THR A 255 -9.43 -8.80 -3.89
N ALA A 256 -9.46 -10.13 -3.78
CA ALA A 256 -10.71 -10.86 -3.51
C ALA A 256 -11.29 -10.55 -2.13
N GLU A 257 -10.43 -10.26 -1.15
CA GLU A 257 -10.76 -9.83 0.22
C GLU A 257 -9.45 -9.41 0.90
N ASN A 258 -9.45 -8.34 1.70
CA ASN A 258 -8.31 -8.00 2.57
C ASN A 258 -8.25 -8.98 3.75
N GLU A 259 -7.12 -9.64 3.94
CA GLU A 259 -6.85 -10.56 5.06
C GLU A 259 -8.00 -11.55 5.33
N PRO A 260 -8.37 -12.40 4.36
CA PRO A 260 -9.49 -13.35 4.50
C PRO A 260 -9.37 -14.27 5.71
N THR A 261 -8.16 -14.49 6.25
CA THR A 261 -7.99 -15.29 7.48
C THR A 261 -8.47 -14.57 8.74
N ALA A 262 -8.44 -13.24 8.75
CA ALA A 262 -8.86 -12.43 9.88
C ALA A 262 -10.32 -12.69 10.28
N GLY A 263 -11.21 -12.80 9.29
CA GLY A 263 -12.62 -13.10 9.52
C GLY A 263 -12.91 -14.54 9.99
N LEU A 264 -11.89 -15.38 10.12
CA LEU A 264 -11.98 -16.70 10.76
C LEU A 264 -11.66 -16.65 12.27
N ILE A 265 -11.15 -15.52 12.77
CA ILE A 265 -10.75 -15.31 14.16
C ILE A 265 -11.94 -14.80 14.99
N ARG A 266 -12.27 -15.50 16.09
CA ARG A 266 -13.48 -15.25 16.90
C ARG A 266 -13.70 -13.79 17.27
N ASN A 267 -12.68 -13.14 17.80
CA ASN A 267 -12.73 -11.78 18.34
C ASN A 267 -11.84 -10.81 17.55
N TYR A 268 -11.81 -10.94 16.23
CA TYR A 268 -11.05 -9.99 15.40
C TYR A 268 -11.57 -8.56 15.62
N PRO A 269 -10.70 -7.56 15.86
CA PRO A 269 -11.12 -6.30 16.48
C PRO A 269 -11.70 -5.27 15.50
N PHE A 270 -11.56 -5.45 14.20
CA PHE A 270 -12.00 -4.51 13.17
C PHE A 270 -12.63 -5.24 11.97
N GLN A 271 -13.00 -4.48 10.94
CA GLN A 271 -13.69 -4.96 9.74
C GLN A 271 -12.93 -6.13 9.10
N CYS A 272 -13.61 -7.26 8.92
CA CYS A 272 -13.05 -8.46 8.31
C CYS A 272 -14.15 -9.34 7.68
N LEU A 273 -13.91 -9.98 6.54
CA LEU A 273 -14.76 -11.05 6.01
C LEU A 273 -13.97 -12.34 5.84
N GLY A 274 -14.45 -13.41 6.48
CA GLY A 274 -13.73 -14.67 6.57
C GLY A 274 -13.90 -15.54 5.33
N PHE A 275 -12.79 -16.01 4.78
CA PHE A 275 -12.76 -17.07 3.77
C PHE A 275 -11.69 -18.11 4.10
N THR A 276 -12.03 -19.40 4.02
CA THR A 276 -11.00 -20.44 3.79
C THR A 276 -10.49 -20.36 2.34
N PRO A 277 -9.33 -20.93 2.00
CA PRO A 277 -8.88 -20.95 0.62
C PRO A 277 -9.86 -21.67 -0.33
N GLU A 278 -10.59 -22.68 0.13
CA GLU A 278 -11.65 -23.34 -0.64
C GLU A 278 -12.84 -22.41 -0.88
N GLN A 279 -13.28 -21.67 0.14
CA GLN A 279 -14.36 -20.69 -0.02
C GLN A 279 -13.95 -19.56 -0.96
N GLN A 280 -12.71 -19.07 -0.87
CA GLN A 280 -12.19 -18.06 -1.80
C GLN A 280 -12.11 -18.61 -3.23
N ARG A 281 -11.66 -19.86 -3.41
CA ARG A 281 -11.65 -20.55 -4.71
C ARG A 281 -13.06 -20.60 -5.31
N ASP A 282 -14.03 -21.08 -4.55
CA ASP A 282 -15.37 -21.33 -5.06
C ASP A 282 -16.12 -20.02 -5.34
N PHE A 283 -15.97 -19.00 -4.47
CA PHE A 283 -16.48 -17.66 -4.71
C PHE A 283 -15.91 -17.04 -6.00
N ILE A 284 -14.61 -17.21 -6.26
CA ILE A 284 -14.00 -16.71 -7.50
C ILE A 284 -14.51 -17.49 -8.72
N ALA A 285 -14.59 -18.82 -8.63
CA ALA A 285 -15.00 -19.67 -9.75
C ALA A 285 -16.45 -19.43 -10.16
N LEU A 286 -17.36 -19.28 -9.19
CA LEU A 286 -18.80 -19.29 -9.41
C LEU A 286 -19.41 -17.88 -9.47
N ASP A 287 -18.81 -16.89 -8.82
CA ASP A 287 -19.41 -15.57 -8.64
C ASP A 287 -18.50 -14.43 -9.11
N LEU A 288 -17.40 -14.15 -8.41
CA LEU A 288 -16.58 -12.94 -8.66
C LEU A 288 -15.92 -12.94 -10.03
N GLY A 289 -15.30 -14.06 -10.42
CA GLY A 289 -14.66 -14.20 -11.72
C GLY A 289 -15.64 -13.99 -12.89
N PRO A 290 -16.77 -14.74 -12.95
CA PRO A 290 -17.80 -14.52 -13.95
C PRO A 290 -18.39 -13.10 -13.95
N ALA A 291 -18.66 -12.51 -12.78
CA ALA A 291 -19.21 -11.16 -12.68
C ALA A 291 -18.26 -10.11 -13.27
N LEU A 292 -16.97 -10.16 -12.93
CA LEU A 292 -15.96 -9.27 -13.49
C LEU A 292 -15.81 -9.47 -15.00
N ALA A 293 -15.72 -10.72 -15.47
CA ALA A 293 -15.53 -11.04 -16.89
C ALA A 293 -16.72 -10.61 -17.77
N ASN A 294 -17.94 -10.62 -17.23
CA ASN A 294 -19.15 -10.20 -17.93
C ASN A 294 -19.45 -8.70 -17.81
N SER A 295 -18.68 -7.96 -17.01
CA SER A 295 -18.83 -6.52 -16.83
C SER A 295 -18.04 -5.71 -17.86
N SER A 296 -18.22 -4.40 -17.84
CA SER A 296 -17.36 -3.43 -18.56
C SER A 296 -15.91 -3.41 -18.06
N HIS A 297 -15.61 -4.03 -16.91
CA HIS A 297 -14.30 -4.03 -16.26
C HIS A 297 -13.53 -5.35 -16.44
N LYS A 298 -13.85 -6.12 -17.48
CA LYS A 298 -13.26 -7.45 -17.76
C LYS A 298 -11.73 -7.53 -17.84
N ASP A 299 -11.06 -6.40 -18.07
CA ASP A 299 -9.58 -6.32 -18.15
C ASP A 299 -8.91 -6.15 -16.78
N ILE A 300 -9.69 -6.02 -15.70
CA ILE A 300 -9.18 -5.85 -14.35
C ILE A 300 -8.44 -7.12 -13.89
N ARG A 301 -7.36 -6.93 -13.15
CA ARG A 301 -6.60 -8.04 -12.55
C ARG A 301 -7.22 -8.43 -11.21
N LEU A 302 -7.52 -9.71 -11.04
CA LEU A 302 -7.97 -10.27 -9.77
C LEU A 302 -6.78 -10.87 -9.01
N ILE A 303 -6.59 -10.39 -7.78
CA ILE A 303 -5.53 -10.82 -6.86
C ILE A 303 -6.15 -11.63 -5.73
N VAL A 304 -5.58 -12.81 -5.45
CA VAL A 304 -6.01 -13.69 -4.34
C VAL A 304 -5.11 -13.57 -3.11
N LEU A 305 -5.50 -14.22 -2.03
CA LEU A 305 -4.86 -14.12 -0.71
C LEU A 305 -5.00 -12.73 -0.08
N ASP A 306 -4.16 -11.75 -0.46
CA ASP A 306 -4.11 -10.40 0.15
C ASP A 306 -3.99 -10.48 1.68
N ASP A 307 -3.07 -11.32 2.14
CA ASP A 307 -2.82 -11.65 3.54
C ASP A 307 -1.35 -12.00 3.74
N ASN A 308 -0.96 -12.30 4.97
CA ASN A 308 0.39 -12.66 5.35
C ASN A 308 0.94 -13.84 4.55
N ARG A 309 2.19 -13.71 4.09
CA ARG A 309 2.84 -14.73 3.26
C ARG A 309 2.99 -16.10 3.92
N VAL A 310 2.82 -16.21 5.24
CA VAL A 310 2.85 -17.50 5.97
C VAL A 310 1.76 -18.48 5.52
N HIS A 311 0.71 -17.99 4.86
CA HIS A 311 -0.33 -18.83 4.26
C HIS A 311 0.08 -19.47 2.93
N LEU A 312 1.23 -19.08 2.39
CA LEU A 312 1.83 -19.68 1.21
C LEU A 312 2.78 -20.84 1.56
N PRO A 313 2.90 -21.86 0.69
CA PRO A 313 2.25 -21.98 -0.63
C PRO A 313 0.84 -22.61 -0.58
N PHE A 314 0.32 -22.96 0.61
CA PHE A 314 -0.92 -23.72 0.75
C PHE A 314 -2.11 -23.03 0.08
N TRP A 315 -2.31 -21.74 0.35
CA TRP A 315 -3.43 -20.99 -0.23
C TRP A 315 -3.41 -20.99 -1.76
N ALA A 316 -2.22 -20.75 -2.34
CA ALA A 316 -2.01 -20.78 -3.78
C ALA A 316 -2.32 -22.17 -4.36
N LYS A 317 -1.88 -23.25 -3.70
CA LYS A 317 -2.18 -24.63 -4.15
C LYS A 317 -3.67 -24.92 -4.22
N VAL A 318 -4.46 -24.43 -3.27
CA VAL A 318 -5.91 -24.65 -3.26
C VAL A 318 -6.59 -23.86 -4.38
N VAL A 319 -6.34 -22.54 -4.45
CA VAL A 319 -7.06 -21.65 -5.38
C VAL A 319 -6.59 -21.78 -6.84
N LEU A 320 -5.32 -22.11 -7.05
CA LEU A 320 -4.68 -22.27 -8.37
C LEU A 320 -4.44 -23.73 -8.78
N SER A 321 -5.07 -24.71 -8.10
CA SER A 321 -5.03 -26.11 -8.54
C SER A 321 -5.50 -26.27 -9.99
N GLU A 322 -4.99 -27.28 -10.70
CA GLU A 322 -5.32 -27.50 -12.13
C GLU A 322 -6.83 -27.72 -12.36
N ASP A 323 -7.50 -28.38 -11.42
CA ASP A 323 -8.95 -28.63 -11.48
C ASP A 323 -9.80 -27.41 -11.10
N SER A 324 -9.18 -26.34 -10.58
CA SER A 324 -9.86 -25.14 -10.13
C SER A 324 -10.30 -24.27 -11.31
N GLN A 325 -11.61 -24.15 -11.50
CA GLN A 325 -12.17 -23.19 -12.46
C GLN A 325 -11.86 -21.73 -12.10
N ALA A 326 -11.49 -21.44 -10.84
CA ALA A 326 -11.09 -20.10 -10.40
C ALA A 326 -9.80 -19.63 -11.10
N ARG A 327 -8.89 -20.58 -11.40
CA ARG A 327 -7.54 -20.31 -11.90
C ARG A 327 -7.51 -19.42 -13.15
N ARG A 328 -8.54 -19.49 -14.01
CA ARG A 328 -8.65 -18.69 -15.24
C ARG A 328 -8.98 -17.21 -15.01
N TYR A 329 -9.49 -16.86 -13.83
CA TYR A 329 -9.84 -15.48 -13.46
C TYR A 329 -8.75 -14.81 -12.63
N ILE A 330 -7.89 -15.61 -11.99
CA ILE A 330 -6.85 -15.12 -11.09
C ILE A 330 -5.63 -14.69 -11.89
N HIS A 331 -5.03 -13.57 -11.52
CA HIS A 331 -3.87 -13.00 -12.20
C HIS A 331 -2.63 -12.95 -11.31
N GLY A 332 -2.81 -12.85 -9.99
CA GLY A 332 -1.71 -12.77 -9.05
C GLY A 332 -2.13 -13.03 -7.61
N ILE A 333 -1.15 -12.98 -6.73
CA ILE A 333 -1.28 -13.28 -5.30
C ILE A 333 -0.78 -12.07 -4.50
N GLY A 334 -1.64 -11.54 -3.63
CA GLY A 334 -1.38 -10.40 -2.74
C GLY A 334 -0.75 -10.86 -1.44
N LEU A 335 0.24 -10.12 -0.94
CA LEU A 335 1.05 -10.49 0.22
C LEU A 335 1.19 -9.34 1.22
N HIS A 336 1.03 -9.68 2.50
CA HIS A 336 1.30 -8.80 3.63
C HIS A 336 2.54 -9.29 4.40
N TRP A 337 3.24 -8.39 5.09
CA TRP A 337 4.54 -8.67 5.74
C TRP A 337 4.51 -8.83 7.28
N TYR A 338 3.33 -8.74 7.91
CA TYR A 338 3.23 -8.56 9.37
C TYR A 338 3.76 -9.73 10.19
N LEU A 339 3.77 -10.92 9.58
CA LEU A 339 4.24 -12.17 10.17
C LEU A 339 5.54 -12.68 9.52
N ASP A 340 6.32 -11.78 8.90
CA ASP A 340 7.56 -12.15 8.22
C ASP A 340 8.60 -12.83 9.11
N PHE A 341 8.56 -12.58 10.42
CA PHE A 341 9.44 -13.22 11.40
C PHE A 341 9.13 -14.71 11.63
N ILE A 342 7.99 -15.22 11.14
CA ILE A 342 7.56 -16.61 11.37
C ILE A 342 8.24 -17.60 10.41
N ALA A 343 8.43 -17.22 9.15
CA ALA A 343 8.95 -18.13 8.13
C ALA A 343 9.93 -17.40 7.20
N PRO A 344 11.00 -18.03 6.70
CA PRO A 344 11.84 -17.47 5.64
C PRO A 344 11.04 -17.17 4.36
N ILE A 345 11.44 -16.15 3.61
CA ILE A 345 10.74 -15.76 2.37
C ILE A 345 10.83 -16.82 1.28
N ASP A 346 11.93 -17.58 1.23
CA ASP A 346 12.14 -18.65 0.27
C ASP A 346 11.16 -19.82 0.42
N ASP A 347 10.77 -20.14 1.66
CA ASP A 347 9.84 -21.22 1.98
C ASP A 347 8.37 -20.84 1.73
N THR A 348 8.08 -19.55 1.60
CA THR A 348 6.73 -19.05 1.31
C THR A 348 6.62 -18.53 -0.12
N VAL A 349 7.28 -17.42 -0.43
CA VAL A 349 7.20 -16.72 -1.73
C VAL A 349 8.02 -17.46 -2.78
N GLY A 350 9.24 -17.90 -2.42
CA GLY A 350 10.12 -18.64 -3.32
C GLY A 350 9.52 -19.95 -3.82
N ILE A 351 8.98 -20.79 -2.92
CA ILE A 351 8.27 -22.02 -3.29
C ILE A 351 7.03 -21.70 -4.13
N THR A 352 6.25 -20.67 -3.78
CA THR A 352 5.03 -20.31 -4.52
C THR A 352 5.34 -19.90 -5.96
N HIS A 353 6.36 -19.06 -6.17
CA HIS A 353 6.78 -18.67 -7.51
C HIS A 353 7.24 -19.88 -8.35
N ARG A 354 7.94 -20.86 -7.74
CA ARG A 354 8.34 -22.09 -8.43
C ARG A 354 7.16 -22.96 -8.85
N LEU A 355 6.11 -23.03 -8.02
CA LEU A 355 4.91 -23.82 -8.31
C LEU A 355 3.96 -23.11 -9.29
N PHE A 356 3.92 -21.78 -9.26
CA PHE A 356 2.98 -20.96 -10.02
C PHE A 356 3.69 -19.78 -10.71
N PRO A 357 4.63 -20.02 -11.64
CA PRO A 357 5.49 -18.98 -12.21
C PRO A 357 4.74 -17.95 -13.06
N ASP A 358 3.58 -18.32 -13.61
CA ASP A 358 2.76 -17.47 -14.48
C ASP A 358 1.89 -16.45 -13.71
N TYR A 359 1.85 -16.55 -12.38
CA TYR A 359 1.06 -15.67 -11.50
C TYR A 359 1.99 -14.69 -10.81
N PHE A 360 1.72 -13.39 -10.97
CA PHE A 360 2.54 -12.39 -10.30
C PHE A 360 2.33 -12.42 -8.78
N LEU A 361 3.39 -12.13 -8.05
CA LEU A 361 3.36 -11.92 -6.60
C LEU A 361 3.49 -10.43 -6.36
N LEU A 362 2.58 -9.86 -5.56
CA LEU A 362 2.57 -8.45 -5.23
C LEU A 362 2.44 -8.29 -3.73
N PHE A 363 3.36 -7.56 -3.11
CA PHE A 363 3.13 -7.07 -1.76
C PHE A 363 2.16 -5.91 -1.84
N THR A 364 1.00 -6.11 -1.24
CA THR A 364 -0.14 -5.20 -1.30
C THR A 364 -0.26 -4.37 -0.03
N GLU A 365 0.36 -4.82 1.06
CA GLU A 365 0.35 -4.15 2.36
C GLU A 365 1.58 -4.42 3.24
N ALA A 366 2.11 -3.35 3.82
CA ALA A 366 3.28 -3.36 4.68
C ALA A 366 3.32 -2.14 5.61
N CYS A 367 3.07 -2.31 6.91
CA CYS A 367 3.30 -1.27 7.93
C CYS A 367 4.18 -1.70 9.12
N THR A 368 4.87 -0.72 9.73
CA THR A 368 5.59 -0.88 11.01
C THR A 368 4.80 -0.25 12.15
N GLY A 369 4.96 -0.72 13.38
CA GLY A 369 4.19 -0.20 14.51
C GLY A 369 2.81 -0.83 14.65
N SER A 370 2.54 -1.93 13.94
CA SER A 370 1.28 -2.67 13.99
C SER A 370 1.19 -3.64 15.17
N GLN A 371 2.33 -4.11 15.67
CA GLN A 371 2.36 -5.08 16.75
C GLN A 371 2.01 -4.42 18.09
N PHE A 372 1.30 -5.13 18.97
CA PHE A 372 0.79 -4.56 20.23
C PHE A 372 1.89 -4.08 21.20
N TRP A 373 3.13 -4.54 21.03
CA TRP A 373 4.29 -4.16 21.83
C TRP A 373 5.12 -3.04 21.20
N GLU A 374 4.81 -2.63 19.98
CA GLU A 374 5.47 -1.53 19.30
C GLU A 374 4.78 -0.20 19.61
N ARG A 375 5.52 0.91 19.52
CA ARG A 375 4.92 2.24 19.57
C ARG A 375 4.40 2.62 18.19
N ASP A 376 3.18 3.10 18.06
CA ASP A 376 2.58 3.45 16.76
C ASP A 376 3.49 4.35 15.90
N VAL A 377 3.85 5.54 16.42
CA VAL A 377 4.71 6.52 15.72
C VAL A 377 6.04 6.73 16.44
N ILE A 378 7.14 6.60 15.68
CA ILE A 378 8.50 6.94 16.13
C ILE A 378 9.15 7.89 15.12
N LEU A 379 8.99 9.20 15.34
CA LEU A 379 9.54 10.23 14.47
C LEU A 379 11.08 10.10 14.37
N GLY A 380 11.56 9.87 13.15
CA GLY A 380 12.99 9.76 12.84
C GLY A 380 13.60 8.38 13.12
N SER A 381 12.83 7.30 13.26
CA SER A 381 13.40 5.96 13.41
C SER A 381 14.06 5.49 12.11
N TRP A 382 15.38 5.40 12.13
CA TRP A 382 16.17 4.82 11.03
C TRP A 382 15.94 3.32 10.91
N ASP A 383 15.71 2.64 12.03
CA ASP A 383 15.52 1.20 12.06
C ASP A 383 14.22 0.80 11.34
N ARG A 384 13.16 1.60 11.46
CA ARG A 384 11.95 1.41 10.63
C ARG A 384 12.23 1.61 9.15
N GLY A 385 12.97 2.65 8.77
CA GLY A 385 13.39 2.85 7.37
C GLY A 385 14.22 1.67 6.82
N ASN A 386 15.09 1.09 7.65
CA ASN A 386 15.84 -0.12 7.32
C ASN A 386 14.93 -1.34 7.15
N GLN A 387 13.87 -1.48 7.94
CA GLN A 387 12.91 -2.60 7.79
C GLN A 387 12.20 -2.54 6.43
N TYR A 388 11.71 -1.36 6.02
CA TYR A 388 11.10 -1.18 4.69
C TYR A 388 12.08 -1.54 3.56
N SER A 389 13.28 -0.96 3.56
CA SER A 389 14.27 -1.21 2.49
C SER A 389 14.75 -2.66 2.43
N ARG A 390 14.97 -3.30 3.60
CA ARG A 390 15.34 -4.73 3.66
C ARG A 390 14.24 -5.63 3.14
N SER A 391 12.99 -5.36 3.51
CA SER A 391 11.85 -6.11 3.00
C SER A 391 11.75 -5.97 1.48
N ILE A 392 11.75 -4.74 0.94
CA ILE A 392 11.67 -4.52 -0.52
C ILE A 392 12.78 -5.28 -1.26
N LEU A 393 14.01 -5.25 -0.76
CA LEU A 393 15.12 -6.01 -1.37
C LEU A 393 14.89 -7.52 -1.31
N ALA A 394 14.40 -8.05 -0.18
CA ALA A 394 14.06 -9.46 -0.05
C ALA A 394 12.90 -9.86 -0.98
N GLN A 395 11.92 -8.99 -1.20
CA GLN A 395 10.79 -9.25 -2.09
C GLN A 395 11.20 -9.27 -3.57
N VAL A 396 12.03 -8.30 -3.98
CA VAL A 396 12.58 -8.25 -5.34
C VAL A 396 13.55 -9.40 -5.58
N TYR A 397 14.19 -9.92 -4.53
CA TYR A 397 15.12 -11.03 -4.63
C TYR A 397 14.85 -12.10 -3.55
N PRO A 398 13.80 -12.93 -3.72
CA PRO A 398 13.39 -13.88 -2.70
C PRO A 398 14.44 -14.93 -2.37
N ARG A 399 15.37 -15.22 -3.30
CA ARG A 399 16.45 -16.22 -3.14
C ARG A 399 17.54 -15.83 -2.13
N GLY A 400 17.38 -14.70 -1.42
CA GLY A 400 18.39 -14.12 -0.56
C GLY A 400 19.62 -13.67 -1.35
N PHE A 401 20.40 -12.74 -0.80
CA PHE A 401 21.80 -12.68 -1.23
C PHE A 401 22.41 -14.04 -0.86
N PRO A 402 23.18 -14.73 -1.74
CA PRO A 402 24.05 -15.78 -1.24
C PRO A 402 24.84 -15.14 -0.10
N ALA A 403 24.71 -15.71 1.10
CA ALA A 403 25.49 -15.27 2.24
C ALA A 403 26.93 -15.20 1.74
N CYS A 404 27.47 -13.99 1.62
CA CYS A 404 28.90 -13.83 1.43
C CYS A 404 29.48 -14.55 2.64
N GLY A 405 30.13 -15.69 2.39
CA GLY A 405 30.70 -16.53 3.44
C GLY A 405 31.69 -15.71 4.25
N LEU A 406 31.20 -15.14 5.35
CA LEU A 406 32.00 -14.74 6.49
C LEU A 406 31.86 -15.86 7.52
N ASP A 407 32.37 -17.03 7.15
CA ASP A 407 32.82 -18.03 8.11
C ASP A 407 34.07 -17.49 8.80
N HIS A 408 33.89 -16.51 9.70
CA HIS A 408 34.77 -16.30 10.84
C HIS A 408 34.01 -15.48 11.91
N PRO A 409 33.84 -16.01 13.13
CA PRO A 409 33.19 -15.29 14.22
C PRO A 409 34.16 -14.21 14.72
N ALA A 410 33.97 -12.98 14.28
CA ALA A 410 34.58 -11.84 14.96
C ALA A 410 33.79 -11.59 16.26
N GLU A 411 34.34 -12.14 17.35
CA GLU A 411 34.09 -11.82 18.76
C GLU A 411 33.03 -10.75 19.02
N MET A 412 31.80 -11.20 19.30
CA MET A 412 30.93 -10.45 20.20
C MET A 412 31.55 -10.54 21.59
N SER A 413 32.40 -9.58 21.92
CA SER A 413 32.85 -9.37 23.29
C SER A 413 31.62 -9.17 24.18
N HIS A 414 31.37 -10.18 25.01
CA HIS A 414 30.51 -10.08 26.17
C HIS A 414 30.93 -8.86 27.00
N VAL A 415 30.06 -7.86 27.06
CA VAL A 415 30.05 -6.92 28.18
C VAL A 415 28.79 -7.23 28.99
N GLN A 416 28.97 -8.10 29.98
CA GLN A 416 28.07 -8.22 31.12
C GLN A 416 27.99 -6.85 31.81
N PHE A 417 26.83 -6.18 31.73
CA PHE A 417 26.48 -5.19 32.75
C PHE A 417 25.70 -5.90 33.84
N GLY A 418 26.39 -6.10 34.97
CA GLY A 418 25.83 -6.67 36.18
C GLY A 418 24.67 -5.86 36.72
N ALA A 419 23.67 -6.60 37.20
CA ALA A 419 22.57 -6.10 37.99
C ALA A 419 23.08 -5.40 39.27
N ARG A 420 22.61 -4.18 39.52
CA ARG A 420 22.46 -3.63 40.86
C ARG A 420 21.04 -3.06 40.97
N GLY A 421 20.35 -3.52 42.01
CA GLY A 421 18.91 -3.37 42.17
C GLY A 421 18.43 -1.97 42.55
N CYS A 422 17.12 -1.78 42.35
CA CYS A 422 16.32 -0.79 43.05
C CYS A 422 14.94 -1.38 43.39
N ASP A 423 14.75 -1.57 44.69
CA ASP A 423 13.55 -1.52 45.55
C ASP A 423 12.13 -1.46 44.89
N PRO A 424 11.26 -2.44 45.16
CA PRO A 424 9.84 -2.40 44.81
C PRO A 424 9.01 -1.85 46.00
N SER A 425 9.05 -0.55 46.23
CA SER A 425 8.13 0.09 47.18
C SER A 425 7.88 1.57 46.86
N ARG A 426 6.86 1.85 46.03
CA ARG A 426 6.02 3.07 46.08
C ARG A 426 4.92 3.00 45.02
N TRP A 427 3.74 2.56 45.47
CA TRP A 427 2.47 2.84 44.81
C TRP A 427 2.06 4.29 45.09
N GLY A 428 1.55 4.97 44.07
CA GLY A 428 0.97 6.31 44.19
C GLY A 428 0.07 6.59 42.99
N CYS A 429 -1.22 6.28 43.13
CA CYS A 429 -2.28 6.66 42.21
C CYS A 429 -2.40 8.18 42.09
N CYS A 430 -2.52 8.70 40.86
CA CYS A 430 -3.27 9.95 40.62
C CYS A 430 -3.66 10.11 39.14
N GLY A 431 -4.97 10.24 38.90
CA GLY A 431 -5.51 11.16 37.89
C GLY A 431 -5.89 10.61 36.52
N ARG A 432 -7.18 10.31 36.33
CA ARG A 432 -7.85 10.20 35.03
C ARG A 432 -7.68 11.48 34.20
N ARG A 433 -7.29 11.37 32.93
CA ARG A 433 -7.58 12.32 31.83
C ARG A 433 -7.67 11.57 30.48
N PRO A 434 -8.41 12.10 29.50
CA PRO A 434 -9.20 11.31 28.55
C PRO A 434 -8.41 10.75 27.37
N GLN A 435 -8.91 9.63 26.85
CA GLN A 435 -8.56 9.00 25.58
C GLN A 435 -8.69 9.99 24.41
N SER A 436 -7.56 10.30 23.76
CA SER A 436 -7.48 10.70 22.35
C SER A 436 -6.02 10.69 21.92
N VAL A 437 -5.44 9.49 21.85
CA VAL A 437 -4.17 9.28 21.14
C VAL A 437 -4.51 8.40 19.96
N TRP A 438 -4.61 9.06 18.81
CA TRP A 438 -4.94 8.48 17.52
C TRP A 438 -3.85 7.47 17.14
N LYS A 439 -4.26 6.26 16.79
CA LYS A 439 -3.38 5.30 16.11
C LYS A 439 -3.07 5.84 14.72
N GLU A 440 -2.02 6.65 14.61
CA GLU A 440 -1.40 6.96 13.32
C GLU A 440 -0.43 5.83 12.98
N CYS A 441 -0.93 4.67 12.58
CA CYS A 441 -0.09 3.76 11.81
C CYS A 441 0.15 4.42 10.44
N HIS A 442 1.43 4.55 10.08
CA HIS A 442 1.85 5.31 8.92
C HIS A 442 1.22 4.79 7.63
N LEU A 443 0.34 5.62 7.05
CA LEU A 443 -0.12 5.86 5.67
C LEU A 443 0.30 4.98 4.46
N TRP A 444 1.15 3.97 4.57
CA TRP A 444 1.73 3.35 3.38
C TRP A 444 1.88 1.85 3.49
N THR A 445 1.50 1.21 2.39
CA THR A 445 1.54 -0.20 2.05
C THR A 445 2.37 -0.32 0.77
N PHE A 446 3.49 -1.06 0.76
CA PHE A 446 4.40 -1.09 -0.40
C PHE A 446 4.50 -2.45 -1.07
#